data_AF-A0AAQ3TUS9-F1
#
_entry.id   AF-A0AAQ3TUS9-F1
#
_cell.length_a   1.000
_cell.length_b   1.000
_cell.length_c   1.000
_cell.angle_alpha   90.00
_cell.angle_beta   90.00
_cell.angle_gamma   90.00
#
_symmetry.space_group_name_H-M   'P 1'
#
loop_
_entity.id
_entity.type
_entity.pdbx_description
1 polymer ?
#
loop_
_entity_poly.entity_id
_entity_poly.type
_entity_poly.pdbx_seq_one_letter_code
_entity_poly.pdbx_strand_id
1 'polypeptide(L)'
;MKLEGTFIFRIQFEHLLIYNKDAAIAICSQQSRIPELLRPVVSQFLSEEELLNIAENLEIIFMSMPQSIKKLTDFINANGGKLVRTEILAGNREECVALDLGMMLFQSCAAEVFRAHKLGLSWDGDLDPEDIVVINEDEVRITKIPMPGNGSKKVRDVRKVGDLFMPKFVKGEKTALYFTILKMIWQLQVLMMLKKNGFLSLFSDILV
;
A
#
# COMPACT_ATOMS: atom_id res chain seq x y z
N MET A 1 -15.58 41.69 -16.23
CA MET A 1 -16.30 40.68 -17.05
C MET A 1 -16.72 39.57 -16.09
N LYS A 2 -18.02 39.34 -15.86
CA LYS A 2 -18.48 38.19 -15.05
C LYS A 2 -18.37 36.95 -15.93
N LEU A 3 -17.58 35.97 -15.51
CA LEU A 3 -17.57 34.66 -16.14
C LEU A 3 -18.84 33.93 -15.69
N GLU A 4 -19.81 33.78 -16.58
CA GLU A 4 -21.02 33.01 -16.34
C GLU A 4 -20.73 31.53 -16.64
N GLY A 5 -20.79 30.68 -15.61
CA GLY A 5 -20.62 29.23 -15.74
C GLY A 5 -20.05 28.58 -14.49
N THR A 6 -20.32 27.29 -14.32
CA THR A 6 -19.66 26.44 -13.30
C THR A 6 -18.31 25.98 -13.84
N PHE A 7 -17.25 26.23 -13.08
CA PHE A 7 -15.91 25.74 -13.39
C PHE A 7 -15.71 24.41 -12.69
N ILE A 8 -15.32 23.37 -13.42
CA ILE A 8 -15.10 22.04 -12.82
C ILE A 8 -13.61 21.72 -12.88
N PHE A 9 -12.99 21.63 -11.71
CA PHE A 9 -11.60 21.21 -11.57
C PHE A 9 -11.54 19.73 -11.14
N ARG A 10 -11.04 18.89 -12.04
CA ARG A 10 -10.96 17.45 -11.84
C ARG A 10 -9.56 17.05 -11.38
N ILE A 11 -9.49 16.41 -10.22
CA ILE A 11 -8.24 15.97 -9.61
C ILE A 11 -8.22 14.44 -9.61
N GLN A 12 -7.18 13.81 -10.16
CA GLN A 12 -6.99 12.36 -10.00
C GLN A 12 -6.61 12.08 -8.56
N PHE A 13 -7.43 11.32 -7.84
CA PHE A 13 -7.21 11.07 -6.42
C PHE A 13 -5.87 10.38 -6.14
N GLU A 14 -5.43 9.49 -7.05
CA GLU A 14 -4.12 8.82 -6.96
C GLU A 14 -2.95 9.80 -6.86
N HIS A 15 -3.03 10.97 -7.51
CA HIS A 15 -1.97 11.97 -7.44
C HIS A 15 -1.88 12.57 -6.03
N LEU A 16 -3.03 12.83 -5.39
CA LEU A 16 -3.07 13.29 -4.00
C LEU A 16 -2.51 12.22 -3.06
N LEU A 17 -2.86 10.95 -3.29
CA LEU A 17 -2.36 9.84 -2.47
C LEU A 17 -0.84 9.70 -2.51
N ILE A 18 -0.23 9.89 -3.68
CA ILE A 18 1.23 9.85 -3.84
C ILE A 18 1.89 11.11 -3.25
N TYR A 19 1.30 12.28 -3.46
CA TYR A 19 1.88 13.55 -3.02
C TYR A 19 1.76 13.77 -1.51
N ASN A 20 0.57 13.52 -0.96
CA ASN A 20 0.26 13.70 0.45
C ASN A 20 -0.78 12.66 0.92
N LYS A 21 -0.25 11.51 1.35
CA LYS A 21 -1.03 10.38 1.86
C LYS A 21 -1.96 10.77 3.01
N ASP A 22 -1.50 11.56 3.97
CA ASP A 22 -2.31 11.90 5.15
C ASP A 22 -3.48 12.81 4.77
N ALA A 23 -3.27 13.75 3.84
CA ALA A 23 -4.35 14.54 3.25
C ALA A 23 -5.31 13.67 2.45
N ALA A 24 -4.82 12.70 1.67
CA ALA A 24 -5.67 11.77 0.94
C ALA A 24 -6.59 10.96 1.87
N ILE A 25 -6.04 10.43 2.97
CA ILE A 25 -6.81 9.70 3.99
C ILE A 25 -7.85 10.62 4.64
N ALA A 26 -7.47 11.86 5.00
CA ALA A 26 -8.38 12.83 5.60
C ALA A 26 -9.54 13.20 4.65
N ILE A 27 -9.25 13.46 3.37
CA ILE A 27 -10.26 13.76 2.36
C ILE A 27 -11.18 12.55 2.12
N CYS A 28 -10.63 11.35 1.99
CA CYS A 28 -11.41 10.12 1.79
C CYS A 28 -12.31 9.79 2.99
N SER A 29 -11.90 10.12 4.22
CA SER A 29 -12.73 9.91 5.42
C SER A 29 -13.83 10.95 5.62
N GLN A 30 -13.77 12.09 4.93
CA GLN A 30 -14.70 13.22 5.09
C GLN A 30 -15.36 13.62 3.76
N GLN A 31 -15.72 12.64 2.92
CA GLN A 31 -16.17 12.89 1.53
C GLN A 31 -17.31 13.91 1.43
N SER A 32 -18.28 13.85 2.34
CA SER A 32 -19.42 14.78 2.36
C SER A 32 -19.04 16.22 2.70
N ARG A 33 -17.87 16.45 3.29
CA ARG A 33 -17.39 17.77 3.75
C ARG A 33 -16.27 18.33 2.89
N ILE A 34 -15.87 17.64 1.82
CA ILE A 34 -14.79 18.08 0.92
C ILE A 34 -15.01 19.52 0.42
N PRO A 35 -16.21 19.93 -0.04
CA PRO A 35 -16.42 21.30 -0.49
C PRO A 35 -16.14 22.33 0.60
N GLU A 36 -16.54 22.05 1.84
CA GLU A 36 -16.29 22.94 2.99
C GLU A 36 -14.80 23.03 3.32
N LEU A 37 -14.07 21.91 3.24
CA LEU A 37 -12.66 21.81 3.60
C LEU A 37 -11.75 22.49 2.56
N LEU A 38 -12.05 22.34 1.27
CA LEU A 38 -11.19 22.85 0.20
C LEU A 38 -11.48 24.30 -0.18
N ARG A 39 -12.71 24.78 0.05
CA ARG A 39 -13.12 26.13 -0.36
C ARG A 39 -12.20 27.24 0.17
N PRO A 40 -11.76 27.25 1.45
CA PRO A 40 -10.83 28.27 1.94
C PRO A 40 -9.48 28.25 1.21
N VAL A 41 -8.91 27.06 1.03
CA VAL A 41 -7.59 26.86 0.38
C VAL A 41 -7.64 27.31 -1.08
N VAL A 42 -8.70 26.94 -1.78
CA VAL A 42 -8.89 27.26 -3.20
C VAL A 42 -9.19 28.74 -3.40
N SER A 43 -9.99 29.34 -2.51
CA SER A 43 -10.24 30.78 -2.56
C SER A 43 -8.96 31.58 -2.34
N GLN A 44 -8.11 31.12 -1.42
CA GLN A 44 -6.81 31.73 -1.19
C GLN A 44 -5.91 31.60 -2.42
N PHE A 45 -5.74 30.39 -2.96
CA PHE A 45 -4.92 30.14 -4.15
C PHE A 45 -5.38 30.99 -5.35
N LEU A 46 -6.69 31.03 -5.63
CA LEU A 46 -7.23 31.85 -6.71
C LEU A 46 -7.10 33.34 -6.44
N SER A 47 -7.09 33.77 -5.18
CA SER A 47 -6.82 35.17 -4.83
C SER A 47 -5.38 35.55 -5.12
N GLU A 48 -4.42 34.67 -4.84
CA GLU A 48 -3.00 34.87 -5.13
C GLU A 48 -2.75 34.93 -6.66
N GLU A 49 -3.53 34.19 -7.44
CA GLU A 49 -3.46 34.18 -8.92
C GLU A 49 -4.36 35.24 -9.61
N GLU A 50 -4.98 36.16 -8.85
CA GLU A 50 -5.89 37.20 -9.38
C GLU A 50 -7.14 36.64 -10.12
N LEU A 51 -7.57 35.42 -9.79
CA LEU A 51 -8.69 34.67 -10.38
C LEU A 51 -9.94 34.55 -9.48
N LEU A 52 -10.16 35.53 -8.58
CA LEU A 52 -11.25 35.52 -7.59
C LEU A 52 -12.65 35.33 -8.20
N ASN A 53 -12.87 35.79 -9.43
CA ASN A 53 -14.11 35.64 -10.17
C ASN A 53 -14.48 34.17 -10.49
N ILE A 54 -13.52 33.24 -10.37
CA ILE A 54 -13.72 31.80 -10.58
C ILE A 54 -14.11 31.11 -9.26
N ALA A 55 -13.64 31.61 -8.11
CA ALA A 55 -13.75 30.93 -6.82
C ALA A 55 -15.19 30.65 -6.37
N GLU A 56 -16.14 31.54 -6.69
CA GLU A 56 -17.55 31.39 -6.31
C GLU A 56 -18.26 30.25 -7.04
N ASN A 57 -17.81 29.92 -8.26
CA ASN A 57 -18.45 28.96 -9.15
C ASN A 57 -17.57 27.74 -9.44
N LEU A 58 -16.48 27.56 -8.69
CA LEU A 58 -15.55 26.44 -8.85
C LEU A 58 -16.01 25.22 -8.06
N GLU A 59 -16.26 24.13 -8.77
CA GLU A 59 -16.52 22.80 -8.24
C GLU A 59 -15.25 21.95 -8.35
N ILE A 60 -14.87 21.29 -7.25
CA ILE A 60 -13.71 20.40 -7.21
C ILE A 60 -14.20 18.97 -7.12
N ILE A 61 -13.77 18.15 -8.08
CA ILE A 61 -14.16 16.74 -8.16
C ILE A 61 -12.90 15.90 -8.11
N PHE A 62 -12.83 15.00 -7.12
CA PHE A 62 -11.83 13.95 -7.10
C PHE A 62 -12.30 12.77 -7.94
N MET A 63 -11.59 12.53 -9.05
CA MET A 63 -11.79 11.39 -9.92
C MET A 63 -11.24 10.13 -9.26
N SER A 64 -11.97 9.02 -9.40
CA SER A 64 -11.55 7.70 -8.91
C SER A 64 -11.25 7.67 -7.41
N MET A 65 -11.97 8.46 -6.62
CA MET A 65 -11.86 8.42 -5.17
C MET A 65 -12.35 7.06 -4.64
N PRO A 66 -11.55 6.34 -3.85
CA PRO A 66 -11.98 5.09 -3.25
C PRO A 66 -13.02 5.32 -2.14
N GLN A 67 -13.73 4.26 -1.78
CA GLN A 67 -14.70 4.29 -0.68
C GLN A 67 -14.00 4.33 0.68
N SER A 68 -12.82 3.71 0.79
CA SER A 68 -12.04 3.75 2.03
C SER A 68 -10.54 3.71 1.76
N ILE A 69 -9.78 4.37 2.64
CA ILE A 69 -8.32 4.27 2.71
C ILE A 69 -7.94 4.24 4.19
N LYS A 70 -7.10 3.29 4.57
CA LYS A 70 -6.56 3.15 5.91
C LYS A 70 -5.05 2.89 5.81
N LYS A 71 -4.27 3.32 6.81
CA LYS A 71 -2.87 2.87 6.91
C LYS A 71 -2.86 1.35 7.13
N LEU A 72 -1.84 0.67 6.63
CA LEU A 72 -1.70 -0.78 6.82
C LEU A 72 -1.70 -1.16 8.30
N THR A 73 -1.03 -0.35 9.13
CA THR A 73 -0.95 -0.52 10.59
C THR A 73 -2.33 -0.45 11.25
N ASP A 74 -3.10 0.59 10.94
CA ASP A 74 -4.47 0.78 11.44
C ASP A 74 -5.39 -0.36 10.99
N PHE A 75 -5.29 -0.77 9.72
CA PHE A 75 -6.07 -1.86 9.16
C PHE A 75 -5.80 -3.20 9.88
N ILE A 76 -4.52 -3.55 10.06
CA ILE A 76 -4.13 -4.79 10.73
C ILE A 76 -4.56 -4.76 12.21
N ASN A 77 -4.42 -3.62 12.88
CA ASN A 77 -4.80 -3.46 14.29
C ASN A 77 -6.31 -3.60 14.49
N ALA A 78 -7.14 -3.02 13.61
CA ALA A 78 -8.58 -3.18 13.63
C ALA A 78 -9.02 -4.65 13.46
N ASN A 79 -8.19 -5.47 12.82
CA ASN A 79 -8.40 -6.90 12.63
C ASN A 79 -7.68 -7.77 13.68
N GLY A 80 -7.39 -7.23 14.87
CA GLY A 80 -6.79 -7.98 15.98
C GLY A 80 -5.29 -8.21 15.87
N GLY A 81 -4.59 -7.46 15.02
CA GLY A 81 -3.13 -7.45 14.92
C GLY A 81 -2.53 -8.71 14.26
N LYS A 82 -3.38 -9.65 13.82
CA LYS A 82 -3.00 -10.96 13.30
C LYS A 82 -3.74 -11.22 11.99
N LEU A 83 -3.07 -11.89 11.07
CA LEU A 83 -3.61 -12.29 9.77
C LEU A 83 -3.93 -13.80 9.74
N VAL A 84 -4.21 -14.39 10.90
CA VAL A 84 -4.43 -15.83 11.08
C VAL A 84 -5.57 -16.11 12.03
N ARG A 85 -6.24 -17.24 11.81
CA ARG A 85 -7.23 -17.82 12.73
C ARG A 85 -6.85 -19.24 13.12
N THR A 86 -7.41 -19.71 14.22
CA THR A 86 -7.37 -21.14 14.55
C THR A 86 -8.58 -21.82 13.96
N GLU A 87 -8.34 -22.93 13.28
CA GLU A 87 -9.39 -23.82 12.83
C GLU A 87 -9.21 -25.20 13.46
N ILE A 88 -10.33 -25.83 13.80
CA ILE A 88 -10.36 -27.21 14.26
C ILE A 88 -10.57 -28.08 13.02
N LEU A 89 -9.52 -28.77 12.59
CA LEU A 89 -9.61 -29.79 11.56
C LEU A 89 -10.03 -31.14 12.18
N ALA A 90 -10.50 -32.03 11.32
CA ALA A 90 -11.09 -33.33 11.69
C ALA A 90 -10.36 -34.01 12.87
N GLY A 91 -11.12 -34.35 13.93
CA GLY A 91 -10.61 -35.06 15.11
C GLY A 91 -9.96 -34.18 16.18
N ASN A 92 -10.43 -32.93 16.35
CA ASN A 92 -9.97 -31.97 17.37
C ASN A 92 -8.51 -31.46 17.18
N ARG A 93 -7.98 -31.48 15.95
CA ARG A 93 -6.66 -30.88 15.68
C ARG A 93 -6.80 -29.39 15.40
N GLU A 94 -6.25 -28.56 16.28
CA GLU A 94 -6.17 -27.11 16.07
C GLU A 94 -4.98 -26.73 15.18
N GLU A 95 -5.29 -26.16 14.02
CA GLU A 95 -4.31 -25.62 13.07
C GLU A 95 -4.37 -24.10 12.98
N CYS A 96 -3.22 -23.51 12.63
CA CYS A 96 -3.10 -22.09 12.34
C CYS A 96 -3.32 -21.88 10.83
N VAL A 97 -4.35 -21.13 10.47
CA VAL A 97 -4.76 -20.92 9.08
C VAL A 97 -4.70 -19.43 8.75
N ALA A 98 -4.18 -19.09 7.58
CA ALA A 98 -4.13 -17.71 7.10
C ALA A 98 -5.55 -17.20 6.82
N LEU A 99 -5.83 -15.96 7.21
CA LEU A 99 -7.06 -15.29 6.80
C LEU A 99 -6.96 -14.90 5.33
N ASP A 100 -8.03 -15.11 4.56
CA ASP A 100 -8.10 -14.73 3.14
C ASP A 100 -7.73 -13.26 2.94
N LEU A 101 -8.27 -12.39 3.78
CA LEU A 101 -7.96 -10.97 3.81
C LEU A 101 -6.45 -10.71 3.98
N GLY A 102 -5.81 -11.40 4.92
CA GLY A 102 -4.37 -11.26 5.13
C GLY A 102 -3.56 -11.71 3.92
N MET A 103 -3.98 -12.80 3.28
CA MET A 103 -3.36 -13.32 2.07
C MET A 103 -3.51 -12.34 0.89
N MET A 104 -4.69 -11.74 0.75
CA MET A 104 -4.95 -10.71 -0.25
C MET A 104 -4.03 -9.50 -0.06
N LEU A 105 -3.89 -8.99 1.17
CA LEU A 105 -2.98 -7.87 1.45
C LEU A 105 -1.52 -8.20 1.11
N PHE A 106 -1.04 -9.38 1.52
CA PHE A 106 0.31 -9.83 1.21
C PHE A 106 0.53 -9.93 -0.31
N GLN A 107 -0.40 -10.56 -1.02
CA GLN A 107 -0.32 -10.73 -2.48
C GLN A 107 -0.39 -9.40 -3.22
N SER A 108 -1.26 -8.49 -2.78
CA SER A 108 -1.40 -7.14 -3.36
C SER A 108 -0.11 -6.34 -3.17
N CYS A 109 0.45 -6.31 -1.95
CA CYS A 109 1.73 -5.67 -1.67
C CYS A 109 2.88 -6.25 -2.51
N ALA A 110 2.93 -7.59 -2.61
CA ALA A 110 3.92 -8.28 -3.43
C ALA A 110 3.80 -7.91 -4.91
N ALA A 111 2.57 -7.85 -5.43
CA ALA A 111 2.30 -7.51 -6.81
C ALA A 111 2.77 -6.09 -7.14
N GLU A 112 2.56 -5.12 -6.25
CA GLU A 112 3.09 -3.77 -6.39
C GLU A 112 4.62 -3.74 -6.47
N VAL A 113 5.28 -4.45 -5.56
CA VAL A 113 6.76 -4.55 -5.56
C VAL A 113 7.26 -5.13 -6.87
N PHE A 114 6.70 -6.25 -7.32
CA PHE A 114 7.10 -6.88 -8.57
C PHE A 114 6.79 -6.02 -9.81
N ARG A 115 5.70 -5.26 -9.79
CA ARG A 115 5.36 -4.32 -10.86
C ARG A 115 6.43 -3.22 -10.96
N ALA A 116 6.84 -2.62 -9.85
CA ALA A 116 7.93 -1.64 -9.83
C ALA A 116 9.26 -2.26 -10.29
N HIS A 117 9.56 -3.48 -9.87
CA HIS A 117 10.79 -4.18 -10.26
C HIS A 117 10.87 -4.45 -11.76
N LYS A 118 9.74 -4.78 -12.41
CA LYS A 118 9.67 -4.92 -13.87
C LYS A 118 10.00 -3.62 -14.61
N LEU A 119 9.72 -2.47 -14.00
CA LEU A 119 10.07 -1.15 -14.51
C LEU A 119 11.49 -0.71 -14.15
N GLY A 120 12.29 -1.55 -13.49
CA GLY A 120 13.65 -1.19 -13.07
C GLY A 120 13.70 -0.36 -11.79
N LEU A 121 12.58 -0.23 -11.07
CA LEU A 121 12.46 0.55 -9.84
C LEU A 121 12.56 -0.33 -8.61
N SER A 122 12.88 0.26 -7.46
CA SER A 122 13.09 -0.39 -6.16
C SER A 122 13.03 0.61 -5.03
N TRP A 123 12.71 0.14 -3.82
CA TRP A 123 12.77 0.92 -2.58
C TRP A 123 14.01 0.59 -1.75
N ASP A 124 14.88 -0.28 -2.26
CA ASP A 124 16.11 -0.72 -1.63
C ASP A 124 15.96 -1.36 -0.22
N GLY A 125 14.80 -1.96 0.06
CA GLY A 125 14.44 -2.48 1.38
C GLY A 125 13.98 -1.41 2.38
N ASP A 126 13.91 -0.15 1.95
CA ASP A 126 13.43 0.98 2.74
C ASP A 126 11.91 1.14 2.57
N LEU A 127 11.15 0.11 2.94
CA LEU A 127 9.68 0.08 2.92
C LEU A 127 9.13 -0.14 4.32
N ASP A 128 8.53 0.85 4.94
CA ASP A 128 7.94 0.68 6.27
C ASP A 128 6.41 0.49 6.21
N PRO A 129 5.77 -0.06 7.26
CA PRO A 129 4.32 -0.23 7.29
C PRO A 129 3.56 1.08 7.04
N GLU A 130 4.14 2.21 7.43
CA GLU A 130 3.57 3.54 7.23
C GLU A 130 3.58 3.95 5.75
N ASP A 131 4.45 3.40 4.92
CA ASP A 131 4.49 3.67 3.47
C ASP A 131 3.38 2.96 2.70
N ILE A 132 2.53 2.19 3.40
CA ILE A 132 1.55 1.29 2.82
C ILE A 132 0.15 1.66 3.30
N VAL A 133 -0.77 1.80 2.36
CA VAL A 133 -2.20 1.98 2.64
C VAL A 133 -3.00 0.81 2.09
N VAL A 134 -4.13 0.54 2.72
CA VAL A 134 -5.16 -0.38 2.26
C VAL A 134 -6.31 0.43 1.69
N ILE A 135 -6.67 0.16 0.45
CA ILE A 135 -7.73 0.82 -0.31
C ILE A 135 -8.90 -0.15 -0.43
N ASN A 136 -10.12 0.31 -0.13
CA ASN A 136 -11.37 -0.48 -0.19
C ASN A 136 -11.31 -1.83 0.56
N GLU A 137 -10.41 -1.94 1.53
CA GLU A 137 -10.18 -3.13 2.37
C GLU A 137 -9.50 -4.33 1.69
N ASP A 138 -9.26 -4.29 0.39
CA ASP A 138 -8.76 -5.44 -0.39
C ASP A 138 -7.53 -5.15 -1.25
N GLU A 139 -7.23 -3.87 -1.53
CA GLU A 139 -6.08 -3.44 -2.32
C GLU A 139 -5.02 -2.80 -1.45
N VAL A 140 -3.74 -3.08 -1.74
CA VAL A 140 -2.60 -2.44 -1.10
C VAL A 140 -1.93 -1.49 -2.06
N ARG A 141 -1.61 -0.28 -1.57
CA ARG A 141 -0.81 0.71 -2.29
C ARG A 141 0.39 1.16 -1.47
N ILE A 142 1.58 1.10 -2.07
CA ILE A 142 2.82 1.68 -1.58
C ILE A 142 2.86 3.14 -2.04
N THR A 143 2.79 4.07 -1.08
CA THR A 143 2.80 5.51 -1.34
C THR A 143 4.19 6.07 -1.50
N LYS A 144 5.21 5.40 -0.95
CA LYS A 144 6.61 5.80 -1.11
C LYS A 144 7.04 5.67 -2.56
N ILE A 145 7.70 6.68 -3.10
CA ILE A 145 8.15 6.70 -4.49
C ILE A 145 9.38 5.78 -4.64
N PRO A 146 9.36 4.77 -5.52
CA PRO A 146 10.53 3.94 -5.75
C PRO A 146 11.54 4.66 -6.64
N MET A 147 12.81 4.26 -6.52
CA MET A 147 13.93 4.80 -7.29
C MET A 147 14.54 3.73 -8.20
N PRO A 148 15.32 4.10 -9.23
CA PRO A 148 16.03 3.12 -10.04
C PRO A 148 16.88 2.16 -9.19
N GLY A 149 16.74 0.86 -9.43
CA GLY A 149 17.37 -0.17 -8.64
C GLY A 149 17.85 -1.39 -9.42
N ASN A 150 18.96 -1.97 -8.96
CA ASN A 150 19.55 -3.17 -9.53
C ASN A 150 19.00 -4.45 -8.83
N GLY A 151 19.55 -5.61 -9.20
CA GLY A 151 19.12 -6.90 -8.66
C GLY A 151 19.19 -7.04 -7.13
N SER A 152 20.26 -6.54 -6.50
CA SER A 152 20.41 -6.64 -5.04
C SER A 152 19.42 -5.75 -4.28
N LYS A 153 19.14 -4.55 -4.79
CA LYS A 153 18.11 -3.65 -4.23
C LYS A 153 16.71 -4.29 -4.29
N LYS A 154 16.36 -4.88 -5.43
CA LYS A 154 15.08 -5.57 -5.62
C LYS A 154 14.91 -6.74 -4.66
N VAL A 155 15.97 -7.51 -4.42
CA VAL A 155 15.96 -8.61 -3.44
C VAL A 155 15.69 -8.09 -2.03
N ARG A 156 16.23 -6.92 -1.66
CA ARG A 156 15.95 -6.29 -0.36
C ARG A 156 14.48 -5.89 -0.21
N ASP A 157 13.84 -5.36 -1.25
CA ASP A 157 12.40 -5.05 -1.22
C ASP A 157 11.55 -6.31 -0.95
N VAL A 158 11.86 -7.39 -1.67
CA VAL A 158 11.16 -8.68 -1.53
C VAL A 158 11.33 -9.25 -0.13
N ARG A 159 12.52 -9.13 0.45
CA ARG A 159 12.76 -9.51 1.86
C ARG A 159 11.92 -8.66 2.80
N LYS A 160 11.92 -7.34 2.62
CA LYS A 160 11.20 -6.39 3.48
C LYS A 160 9.69 -6.65 3.49
N VAL A 161 9.07 -6.98 2.36
CA VAL A 161 7.65 -7.43 2.33
C VAL A 161 7.44 -8.67 3.20
N GLY A 162 8.34 -9.65 3.12
CA GLY A 162 8.32 -10.83 4.00
C GLY A 162 8.40 -10.43 5.47
N ASP A 163 9.32 -9.55 5.83
CA ASP A 163 9.54 -9.10 7.21
C ASP A 163 8.34 -8.32 7.78
N LEU A 164 7.62 -7.57 6.93
CA LEU A 164 6.43 -6.82 7.32
C LEU A 164 5.24 -7.75 7.64
N PHE A 165 5.02 -8.76 6.80
CA PHE A 165 3.82 -9.60 6.88
C PHE A 165 4.03 -10.87 7.71
N MET A 166 5.20 -11.51 7.65
CA MET A 166 5.46 -12.81 8.29
C MET A 166 5.13 -12.82 9.79
N PRO A 167 5.51 -11.81 10.60
CA PRO A 167 5.15 -11.78 12.02
C PRO A 167 3.64 -11.78 12.29
N LYS A 168 2.84 -11.32 11.32
CA LYS A 168 1.36 -11.28 11.41
C LYS A 168 0.74 -12.64 11.09
N PHE A 169 1.50 -13.55 10.49
CA PHE A 169 1.08 -14.92 10.16
C PHE A 169 1.49 -15.98 11.19
N VAL A 170 1.90 -15.54 12.39
CA VAL A 170 2.35 -16.43 13.48
C VAL A 170 1.34 -16.42 14.62
N LYS A 171 0.98 -17.60 15.12
CA LYS A 171 0.18 -17.80 16.33
C LYS A 171 0.89 -18.78 17.27
N GLY A 172 1.39 -18.28 18.40
CA GLY A 172 2.28 -19.07 19.27
C GLY A 172 3.56 -19.41 18.51
N GLU A 173 3.90 -20.71 18.44
CA GLU A 173 5.04 -21.21 17.66
C GLU A 173 4.64 -21.69 16.25
N LYS A 174 3.35 -21.60 15.89
CA LYS A 174 2.84 -22.09 14.60
C LYS A 174 2.74 -20.96 13.57
N THR A 175 3.35 -21.17 12.41
CA THR A 175 3.12 -20.33 11.22
C THR A 175 1.90 -20.83 10.46
N ALA A 176 1.11 -19.94 9.86
CA ALA A 176 -0.04 -20.34 9.06
C ALA A 176 0.34 -21.25 7.88
N LEU A 177 -0.46 -22.29 7.65
CA LEU A 177 -0.24 -23.32 6.61
C LEU A 177 0.00 -22.70 5.21
N TYR A 178 -0.93 -21.88 4.73
CA TYR A 178 -0.83 -21.26 3.40
C TYR A 178 0.35 -20.30 3.27
N PHE A 179 0.67 -19.57 4.34
CA PHE A 179 1.79 -18.64 4.33
C PHE A 179 3.14 -19.37 4.30
N THR A 180 3.24 -20.53 4.95
CA THR A 180 4.44 -21.38 4.91
C THR A 180 4.79 -21.81 3.49
N ILE A 181 3.79 -22.24 2.71
CA ILE A 181 3.96 -22.62 1.31
C ILE A 181 4.41 -21.42 0.47
N LEU A 182 3.77 -20.26 0.66
CA LEU A 182 4.17 -19.04 -0.05
C LEU A 182 5.57 -18.58 0.32
N LYS A 183 5.97 -18.68 1.58
CA LYS A 183 7.33 -18.35 2.02
C LYS A 183 8.37 -19.18 1.25
N MET A 184 8.11 -20.47 1.02
CA MET A 184 9.00 -21.32 0.21
C MET A 184 9.06 -20.84 -1.25
N ILE A 185 7.92 -20.53 -1.87
CA ILE A 185 7.87 -19.99 -3.24
C ILE A 185 8.60 -18.64 -3.33
N TRP A 186 8.42 -17.79 -2.32
CA TRP A 186 9.05 -16.47 -2.20
C TRP A 186 10.56 -16.57 -2.12
N GLN A 187 11.08 -17.49 -1.30
CA GLN A 187 12.51 -17.79 -1.21
C GLN A 187 13.07 -18.27 -2.55
N LEU A 188 12.34 -19.13 -3.27
CA LEU A 188 12.73 -19.57 -4.62
C LEU A 188 12.79 -18.41 -5.62
N GLN A 189 11.82 -17.49 -5.59
CA GLN A 189 11.82 -16.31 -6.46
C GLN A 189 13.02 -15.39 -6.18
N VAL A 190 13.33 -15.15 -4.90
CA VAL A 190 14.55 -14.43 -4.48
C VAL A 190 15.81 -15.10 -5.02
N LEU A 191 15.92 -16.43 -4.86
CA LEU A 191 17.05 -17.21 -5.36
C LEU A 191 17.19 -17.12 -6.88
N MET A 192 16.07 -17.19 -7.62
CA MET A 192 16.06 -17.03 -9.07
C MET A 192 16.51 -15.63 -9.51
N MET A 193 16.08 -14.59 -8.81
CA MET A 193 16.51 -13.21 -9.08
C MET A 193 18.00 -13.00 -8.81
N LEU A 194 18.55 -13.62 -7.75
CA LEU A 194 19.98 -13.55 -7.45
C LEU A 194 20.81 -14.34 -8.47
N LYS A 195 20.35 -15.52 -8.88
CA LYS A 195 20.99 -16.35 -9.90
C LYS A 195 21.04 -15.66 -11.26
N LYS A 196 19.94 -15.01 -11.67
CA LYS A 196 19.87 -14.27 -12.94
C LYS A 196 20.79 -13.04 -12.99
N ASN A 197 21.18 -12.51 -11.82
CA ASN A 197 22.04 -11.35 -11.68
C ASN A 197 23.49 -11.69 -11.25
N GLY A 198 23.88 -12.97 -11.22
CA GLY A 198 25.27 -13.39 -10.94
C GLY A 198 25.72 -13.37 -9.47
N PHE A 199 24.81 -13.23 -8.50
CA PHE A 199 25.14 -13.12 -7.07
C PHE A 199 24.98 -14.44 -6.30
N LEU A 200 25.81 -15.45 -6.62
CA LEU A 200 25.82 -16.74 -5.91
C LEU A 200 26.80 -16.80 -4.72
N SER A 201 27.62 -15.76 -4.48
CA SER A 201 28.66 -15.78 -3.44
C SER A 201 28.24 -15.28 -2.05
N LEU A 202 26.97 -14.94 -1.82
CA LEU A 202 26.50 -14.25 -0.59
C LEU A 202 25.64 -15.11 0.35
N PHE A 203 25.67 -16.44 0.20
CA PHE A 203 24.71 -17.34 0.86
C PHE A 203 25.23 -18.14 2.07
N SER A 204 26.29 -17.71 2.75
CA SER A 204 26.61 -18.26 4.07
C SER A 204 25.69 -17.74 5.19
N ASP A 205 25.05 -16.58 5.02
CA ASP A 205 24.50 -15.84 6.17
C ASP A 205 22.96 -15.72 6.19
N ILE A 206 22.23 -16.34 5.25
CA ILE A 206 20.76 -16.19 5.12
C ILE A 206 20.00 -17.47 5.52
N LEU A 207 20.70 -18.55 5.87
CA LEU A 207 20.11 -19.87 6.17
C LEU A 207 20.10 -20.25 7.66
N VAL A 208 20.23 -19.27 8.56
CA VAL A 208 20.03 -19.47 10.02
C VAL A 208 18.75 -18.78 10.46
#